data_AF-A0A9E4QQ19-F1
#
_entry.id   AF-A0A9E4QQ19-F1
#
_cell.length_a   1.000
_cell.length_b   1.000
_cell.length_c   1.000
_cell.angle_alpha   90.00
_cell.angle_beta   90.00
_cell.angle_gamma   90.00
#
_symmetry.space_group_name_H-M   'P 1'
#
loop_
_entity.id
_entity.type
_entity.pdbx_description
1 polymer ?
#
loop_
_entity_poly.entity_id
_entity_poly.type
_entity_poly.pdbx_seq_one_letter_code
_entity_poly.pdbx_strand_id
1 'polypeptide(L)'
;MTNQTEQIEQTPAEPVEEPKYQIDVKAYETAGRSFAFAVYSRLSPGGKSVVDDGKTPGGFGSASEYMKVIANICSKEPDFLLPGTPITEAVFKLLLANTNKAMTLDEIQSGLTTAWASVIYLKNLSDEILHRMLNQENDYFIKRAVIRRRRRGAQR
;
A
#
# COMPACT_ATOMS: atom_id res chain seq x y z
N MET A 1 -3.20 -34.81 -52.13
CA MET A 1 -2.41 -34.34 -50.97
C MET A 1 -3.25 -33.28 -50.27
N THR A 2 -4.00 -33.68 -49.24
CA THR A 2 -4.86 -32.80 -48.44
C THR A 2 -4.09 -32.37 -47.20
N ASN A 3 -3.66 -31.11 -47.13
CA ASN A 3 -3.12 -30.52 -45.92
C ASN A 3 -4.30 -30.06 -45.04
N GLN A 4 -4.51 -30.77 -43.93
CA GLN A 4 -5.35 -30.32 -42.84
C GLN A 4 -4.49 -29.42 -41.95
N THR A 5 -4.83 -28.14 -41.87
CA THR A 5 -4.24 -27.22 -40.89
C THR A 5 -5.00 -27.41 -39.58
N GLU A 6 -4.34 -27.99 -38.59
CA GLU A 6 -4.82 -28.07 -37.21
C GLU A 6 -4.99 -26.64 -36.66
N GLN A 7 -6.23 -26.26 -36.36
CA GLN A 7 -6.53 -25.07 -35.57
C GLN A 7 -6.28 -25.39 -34.10
N ILE A 8 -5.22 -24.81 -33.55
CA ILE A 8 -4.99 -24.79 -32.10
C ILE A 8 -6.00 -23.80 -31.51
N GLU A 9 -7.03 -24.35 -30.86
CA GLU A 9 -8.01 -23.60 -30.09
C GLU A 9 -7.32 -22.91 -28.91
N GLN A 10 -7.07 -21.61 -29.04
CA GLN A 10 -6.55 -20.79 -27.94
C GLN A 10 -7.65 -20.63 -26.89
N THR A 11 -7.53 -21.38 -25.79
CA THR A 11 -8.33 -21.15 -24.59
C THR A 11 -8.06 -19.71 -24.10
N PRO A 12 -9.09 -18.86 -23.90
CA PRO A 12 -8.87 -17.51 -23.37
C PRO A 12 -8.24 -17.62 -21.99
N ALA A 13 -7.03 -17.07 -21.83
CA ALA A 13 -6.39 -16.97 -20.52
C ALA A 13 -7.33 -16.16 -19.60
N GLU A 14 -7.77 -16.77 -18.48
CA GLU A 14 -8.50 -16.01 -17.47
C GLU A 14 -7.65 -14.79 -17.06
N PRO A 15 -8.24 -13.59 -16.91
CA PRO A 15 -7.49 -12.42 -16.48
C PRO A 15 -6.88 -12.72 -15.11
N VAL A 16 -5.55 -12.83 -15.09
CA VAL A 16 -4.78 -12.97 -13.85
C VAL A 16 -4.93 -11.65 -13.11
N GLU A 17 -5.69 -11.64 -12.01
CA GLU A 17 -5.81 -10.44 -11.17
C GLU A 17 -4.42 -10.03 -10.69
N GLU A 18 -4.06 -8.77 -10.95
CA GLU A 18 -2.76 -8.22 -10.56
C GLU A 18 -2.59 -8.30 -9.02
N PRO A 19 -1.42 -8.74 -8.52
CA PRO A 19 -1.17 -8.80 -7.09
C PRO A 19 -1.35 -7.43 -6.43
N LYS A 20 -2.13 -7.40 -5.34
CA LYS A 20 -2.27 -6.21 -4.49
C LYS A 20 -1.51 -6.37 -3.18
N TYR A 21 -1.09 -5.27 -2.60
CA TYR A 21 -0.29 -5.21 -1.37
C TYR A 21 -0.98 -4.35 -0.33
N GLN A 22 -0.90 -4.78 0.93
CA GLN A 22 -1.42 -4.06 2.08
C GLN A 22 -0.54 -4.33 3.30
N ILE A 23 -0.67 -3.50 4.33
CA ILE A 23 -0.05 -3.73 5.63
C ILE A 23 -0.85 -4.78 6.39
N ASP A 24 -0.17 -5.81 6.90
CA ASP A 24 -0.74 -6.80 7.80
C ASP A 24 -0.79 -6.28 9.23
N VAL A 25 -1.85 -5.55 9.56
CA VAL A 25 -2.09 -5.01 10.91
C VAL A 25 -2.05 -6.09 11.98
N LYS A 26 -2.56 -7.31 11.69
CA LYS A 26 -2.57 -8.40 12.66
C LYS A 26 -1.16 -8.91 12.95
N ALA A 27 -0.34 -9.07 11.92
CA ALA A 27 1.05 -9.47 12.10
C ALA A 27 1.85 -8.40 12.84
N TYR A 28 1.59 -7.12 12.54
CA TYR A 28 2.20 -5.98 13.24
C TYR A 28 1.99 -6.05 14.75
N GLU A 29 0.73 -6.20 15.18
CA GLU A 29 0.35 -6.28 16.60
C GLU A 29 0.84 -7.60 17.25
N THR A 30 0.77 -8.72 16.53
CA THR A 30 1.25 -10.02 17.04
C THR A 30 2.76 -10.02 17.27
N ALA A 31 3.52 -9.22 16.52
CA ALA A 31 4.94 -9.00 16.71
C ALA A 31 5.26 -8.05 17.89
N GLY A 32 4.27 -7.61 18.67
CA GLY A 32 4.43 -6.71 19.80
C GLY A 32 4.68 -5.25 19.41
N ARG A 33 4.45 -4.88 18.14
CA ARG A 33 4.58 -3.49 17.67
C ARG A 33 3.18 -2.86 17.62
N SER A 34 2.99 -1.70 18.23
CA SER A 34 1.72 -0.96 18.13
C SER A 34 1.57 -0.36 16.72
N PHE A 35 0.61 -0.86 15.94
CA PHE A 35 0.34 -0.33 14.61
C PHE A 35 -0.19 1.09 14.70
N ALA A 36 -1.08 1.37 15.66
CA ALA A 36 -1.60 2.72 15.88
C ALA A 36 -0.48 3.73 16.17
N PHE A 37 0.52 3.36 16.98
CA PHE A 37 1.71 4.18 17.21
C PHE A 37 2.56 4.34 15.95
N ALA A 38 2.75 3.28 15.18
CA ALA A 38 3.45 3.36 13.91
C ALA A 38 2.79 4.38 12.97
N VAL A 39 1.46 4.39 12.84
CA VAL A 39 0.74 5.38 12.04
C VAL A 39 0.88 6.80 12.62
N TYR A 40 0.62 6.99 13.92
CA TYR A 40 0.71 8.29 14.58
C TYR A 40 2.09 8.94 14.41
N SER A 41 3.16 8.16 14.54
CA SER A 41 4.53 8.65 14.41
C SER A 41 4.87 9.21 13.02
N ARG A 42 4.06 8.89 11.99
CA ARG A 42 4.19 9.41 10.62
C ARG A 42 3.29 10.61 10.32
N LEU A 43 2.46 11.06 11.27
CA LEU A 43 1.70 12.30 11.11
C LEU A 43 2.66 13.48 10.98
N SER A 44 2.37 14.36 10.02
CA SER A 44 3.01 15.67 9.91
C SER A 44 2.68 16.54 11.13
N PRO A 45 3.40 17.65 11.36
CA PRO A 45 3.03 18.63 12.38
C PRO A 45 1.57 19.11 12.24
N GLY A 46 1.11 19.36 11.01
CA GLY A 46 -0.27 19.72 10.70
C GLY A 46 -1.28 18.60 10.97
N GLY A 47 -0.89 17.34 10.74
CA GLY A 47 -1.71 16.18 11.09
C GLY A 47 -1.83 15.99 12.61
N LYS A 48 -0.74 16.17 13.36
CA LYS A 48 -0.72 16.04 14.82
C LYS A 48 -1.62 17.06 15.50
N SER A 49 -1.61 18.32 15.05
CA SER A 49 -2.47 19.36 15.61
C SER A 49 -3.97 19.09 15.48
N VAL A 50 -4.38 18.26 14.52
CA VAL A 50 -5.78 17.85 14.33
C VAL A 50 -6.21 16.74 15.30
N VAL A 51 -5.28 15.90 15.74
CA VAL A 51 -5.58 14.73 16.59
C VAL A 51 -5.22 14.93 18.05
N ASP A 52 -4.28 15.83 18.35
CA ASP A 52 -3.88 16.20 19.70
C ASP A 52 -4.80 17.30 20.25
N ASP A 53 -6.12 17.08 20.17
CA ASP A 53 -7.14 18.03 20.63
C ASP A 53 -7.42 17.94 22.15
N GLY A 54 -6.68 17.08 22.86
CA GLY A 54 -6.81 16.84 24.29
C GLY A 54 -8.08 16.09 24.71
N LYS A 55 -8.90 15.64 23.76
CA LYS A 55 -10.21 15.00 24.04
C LYS A 55 -10.18 13.49 24.02
N THR A 56 -9.08 12.88 23.57
CA THR A 56 -8.96 11.41 23.50
C THR A 56 -8.69 10.84 24.90
N PRO A 57 -9.67 10.16 25.55
CA PRO A 57 -9.47 9.61 26.89
C PRO A 57 -8.43 8.50 26.84
N GLY A 58 -7.39 8.59 27.67
CA GLY A 58 -6.27 7.64 27.65
C GLY A 58 -5.14 7.99 26.66
N GLY A 59 -5.21 9.16 25.99
CA GLY A 59 -4.07 9.80 25.34
C GLY A 59 -3.68 9.27 23.96
N PHE A 60 -4.36 8.25 23.43
CA PHE A 60 -4.05 7.68 22.13
C PHE A 60 -5.29 7.20 21.37
N GLY A 61 -5.43 7.62 20.11
CA GLY A 61 -6.54 7.30 19.21
C GLY A 61 -6.28 6.07 18.36
N SER A 62 -7.21 5.75 17.45
CA SER A 62 -7.11 4.57 16.60
C SER A 62 -6.25 4.81 15.35
N ALA A 63 -5.61 3.74 14.86
CA ALA A 63 -4.88 3.77 13.59
C ALA A 63 -5.75 4.25 12.42
N SER A 64 -7.05 3.94 12.43
CA SER A 64 -8.00 4.34 11.38
C SER A 64 -8.19 5.86 11.34
N GLU A 65 -8.29 6.51 12.50
CA GLU A 65 -8.41 7.97 12.59
C GLU A 65 -7.14 8.64 12.08
N TYR A 66 -5.97 8.15 12.50
CA TYR A 66 -4.69 8.68 12.03
C TYR A 66 -4.50 8.49 10.52
N MET A 67 -4.87 7.33 9.96
CA MET A 67 -4.81 7.12 8.51
C MET A 67 -5.72 8.08 7.74
N LYS A 68 -6.91 8.44 8.27
CA LYS A 68 -7.77 9.47 7.64
C LYS A 68 -7.11 10.84 7.66
N VAL A 69 -6.39 11.17 8.72
CA VAL A 69 -5.64 12.44 8.81
C VAL A 69 -4.47 12.43 7.83
N ILE A 70 -3.73 11.33 7.74
CA ILE A 70 -2.67 11.16 6.72
C ILE A 70 -3.26 11.34 5.31
N ALA A 71 -4.36 10.65 5.00
CA ALA A 71 -5.00 10.71 3.68
C ALA A 71 -5.47 12.12 3.29
N ASN A 72 -6.00 12.89 4.24
CA ASN A 72 -6.65 14.17 3.95
C ASN A 72 -5.75 15.40 4.14
N ILE A 73 -4.70 15.28 4.97
CA ILE A 73 -3.84 16.39 5.37
C ILE A 73 -2.40 16.07 4.99
N CYS A 74 -1.78 15.11 5.68
CA CYS A 74 -0.34 14.88 5.56
C CYS A 74 0.07 14.55 4.12
N SER A 75 -0.72 13.76 3.38
CA SER A 75 -0.44 13.35 2.01
C SER A 75 -0.32 14.50 1.00
N LYS A 76 -0.87 15.68 1.33
CA LYS A 76 -0.88 16.87 0.48
C LYS A 76 0.29 17.80 0.78
N GLU A 77 1.03 17.53 1.85
CA GLU A 77 2.19 18.32 2.23
C GLU A 77 3.39 17.94 1.34
N PRO A 78 4.19 18.93 0.88
CA PRO A 78 5.27 18.69 -0.08
C PRO A 78 6.40 17.80 0.47
N ASP A 79 6.51 17.68 1.79
CA ASP A 79 7.48 16.85 2.49
C ASP A 79 6.94 15.47 2.90
N PHE A 80 5.71 15.12 2.50
CA PHE A 80 5.11 13.83 2.83
C PHE A 80 5.94 12.65 2.31
N LEU A 81 6.43 12.72 1.08
CA LEU A 81 7.26 11.68 0.48
C LEU A 81 8.55 12.30 -0.04
N LEU A 82 9.45 12.67 0.88
CA LEU A 82 10.76 13.20 0.49
C LEU A 82 11.55 12.17 -0.33
N PRO A 83 12.33 12.60 -1.34
CA PRO A 83 13.15 11.70 -2.17
C PRO A 83 14.17 10.86 -1.39
N GLY A 84 14.61 11.33 -0.22
CA GLY A 84 15.49 10.59 0.69
C GLY A 84 14.83 9.37 1.34
N THR A 85 13.50 9.32 1.38
CA THR A 85 12.73 8.27 2.09
C THR A 85 13.08 6.87 1.56
N PRO A 86 13.44 5.89 2.41
CA PRO A 86 13.62 4.50 1.98
C PRO A 86 12.39 3.98 1.25
N ILE A 87 12.57 3.18 0.19
CA ILE A 87 11.45 2.74 -0.67
C ILE A 87 10.37 2.02 0.15
N THR A 88 10.75 1.15 1.09
CA THR A 88 9.78 0.44 1.96
C THR A 88 8.97 1.38 2.87
N GLU A 89 9.60 2.40 3.46
CA GLU A 89 8.89 3.43 4.23
C GLU A 89 8.00 4.29 3.32
N ALA A 90 8.44 4.58 2.09
CA ALA A 90 7.64 5.33 1.13
C ALA A 90 6.38 4.54 0.71
N VAL A 91 6.51 3.24 0.44
CA VAL A 91 5.37 2.35 0.18
C VAL A 91 4.46 2.25 1.40
N PHE A 92 5.03 2.14 2.61
CA PHE A 92 4.26 2.14 3.86
C PHE A 92 3.41 3.41 3.98
N LYS A 93 4.02 4.59 3.82
CA LYS A 93 3.32 5.89 3.87
C LYS A 93 2.26 6.02 2.78
N LEU A 94 2.51 5.51 1.58
CA LEU A 94 1.53 5.51 0.49
C LEU A 94 0.31 4.64 0.83
N LEU A 95 0.54 3.44 1.38
CA LEU A 95 -0.54 2.56 1.86
C LEU A 95 -1.33 3.22 3.00
N LEU A 96 -0.66 3.92 3.93
CA LEU A 96 -1.35 4.67 5.00
C LEU A 96 -2.20 5.81 4.44
N ALA A 97 -1.68 6.56 3.46
CA ALA A 97 -2.43 7.61 2.77
C ALA A 97 -3.62 7.05 1.98
N ASN A 98 -3.55 5.80 1.53
CA ASN A 98 -4.67 5.06 0.95
C ASN A 98 -5.52 4.30 2.00
N THR A 99 -5.43 4.66 3.29
CA THR A 99 -6.20 4.04 4.39
C THR A 99 -6.01 2.53 4.51
N ASN A 100 -4.81 2.04 4.16
CA ASN A 100 -4.43 0.63 4.06
C ASN A 100 -5.34 -0.20 3.14
N LYS A 101 -5.97 0.43 2.14
CA LYS A 101 -6.60 -0.29 1.03
C LYS A 101 -5.50 -0.89 0.16
N ALA A 102 -5.70 -2.15 -0.25
CA ALA A 102 -4.69 -2.86 -1.01
C ALA A 102 -4.43 -2.20 -2.37
N MET A 103 -3.16 -1.97 -2.70
CA MET A 103 -2.71 -1.32 -3.93
C MET A 103 -1.97 -2.29 -4.85
N THR A 104 -2.11 -2.14 -6.16
CA THR A 104 -1.31 -2.88 -7.15
C THR A 104 0.13 -2.36 -7.22
N LEU A 105 1.03 -3.05 -7.94
CA LEU A 105 2.39 -2.54 -8.15
C LEU A 105 2.37 -1.25 -8.97
N ASP A 106 1.55 -1.22 -10.02
CA ASP A 106 1.36 -0.04 -10.87
C ASP A 106 0.90 1.19 -10.06
N GLU A 107 -0.07 1.01 -9.16
CA GLU A 107 -0.56 2.07 -8.28
C GLU A 107 0.54 2.58 -7.34
N ILE A 108 1.37 1.66 -6.80
CA ILE A 108 2.49 2.02 -5.91
C ILE A 108 3.57 2.77 -6.69
N GLN A 109 4.00 2.24 -7.84
CA GLN A 109 5.04 2.86 -8.67
C GLN A 109 4.59 4.23 -9.16
N SER A 110 3.36 4.37 -9.63
CA SER A 110 2.79 5.64 -10.07
C SER A 110 2.76 6.67 -8.94
N GLY A 111 2.34 6.27 -7.73
CA GLY A 111 2.34 7.14 -6.57
C GLY A 111 3.73 7.64 -6.19
N LEU A 112 4.73 6.75 -6.16
CA LEU A 112 6.12 7.11 -5.85
C LEU A 112 6.75 7.98 -6.94
N THR A 113 6.50 7.66 -8.22
CA THR A 113 7.02 8.44 -9.36
C THR A 113 6.44 9.85 -9.35
N THR A 114 5.14 9.98 -9.08
CA THR A 114 4.48 11.28 -8.97
C THR A 114 5.06 12.10 -7.80
N ALA A 115 5.23 11.49 -6.63
CA ALA A 115 5.79 12.16 -5.46
C ALA A 115 7.23 12.64 -5.68
N TRP A 116 7.98 11.96 -6.54
CA TRP A 116 9.39 12.24 -6.82
C TRP A 116 9.61 12.81 -8.23
N ALA A 117 8.57 13.36 -8.88
CA ALA A 117 8.67 13.82 -10.26
C ALA A 117 9.70 14.95 -10.45
N SER A 118 10.00 15.71 -9.40
CA SER A 118 10.92 16.86 -9.45
C SER A 118 12.37 16.54 -9.06
N VAL A 119 12.71 15.30 -8.72
CA VAL A 119 14.11 14.96 -8.40
C VAL A 119 14.93 14.59 -9.62
N ILE A 120 16.17 15.08 -9.61
CA ILE A 120 17.19 14.84 -10.63
C ILE A 120 17.61 13.36 -10.74
N TYR A 121 17.48 12.59 -9.66
CA TYR A 121 17.79 11.16 -9.62
C TYR A 121 16.64 10.38 -8.98
N LEU A 122 15.82 9.75 -9.81
CA LEU A 122 14.79 8.85 -9.34
C LEU A 122 15.42 7.52 -8.91
N LYS A 123 15.00 6.99 -7.78
CA LYS A 123 15.38 5.63 -7.36
C LYS A 123 14.89 4.64 -8.42
N ASN A 124 15.56 3.49 -8.55
CA ASN A 124 15.05 2.44 -9.41
C ASN A 124 13.75 1.86 -8.81
N LEU A 125 12.63 2.14 -9.47
CA LEU A 125 11.27 1.75 -9.09
C LEU A 125 10.69 0.71 -10.06
N SER A 126 11.53 -0.09 -10.72
CA SER A 126 11.04 -1.16 -11.59
C SER A 126 10.14 -2.13 -10.83
N ASP A 127 9.14 -2.68 -11.54
CA ASP A 127 8.24 -3.70 -11.00
C ASP A 127 9.00 -4.85 -10.37
N GLU A 128 10.10 -5.30 -10.96
CA GLU A 128 10.91 -6.39 -10.43
C GLU A 128 11.46 -6.08 -9.03
N ILE A 129 11.95 -4.85 -8.83
CA ILE A 129 12.52 -4.43 -7.53
C ILE A 129 11.41 -4.30 -6.50
N LEU A 130 10.32 -3.59 -6.83
CA LEU A 130 9.19 -3.42 -5.91
C LEU A 130 8.58 -4.78 -5.56
N HIS A 131 8.35 -5.63 -6.56
CA HIS A 131 7.86 -6.98 -6.37
C HIS A 131 8.79 -7.81 -5.46
N ARG A 132 10.11 -7.78 -5.68
CA ARG A 132 11.07 -8.50 -4.84
C ARG A 132 11.04 -7.99 -3.41
N MET A 133 11.08 -6.67 -3.21
CA MET A 133 11.09 -6.05 -1.88
C MET A 133 9.81 -6.32 -1.09
N LEU A 134 8.64 -6.24 -1.74
CA LEU A 134 7.34 -6.40 -1.07
C LEU A 134 6.94 -7.87 -0.86
N ASN A 135 7.60 -8.81 -1.53
CA ASN A 135 7.40 -10.25 -1.31
C ASN A 135 8.40 -10.86 -0.32
N GLN A 136 9.40 -10.10 0.10
CA GLN A 136 10.29 -10.45 1.20
C GLN A 136 9.74 -9.95 2.53
N GLU A 137 10.19 -10.56 3.63
CA GLU A 137 9.93 -10.03 4.97
C GLU A 137 10.47 -8.60 5.07
N ASN A 138 9.64 -7.70 5.57
CA ASN A 138 9.97 -6.29 5.73
C ASN A 138 9.41 -5.79 7.07
N ASP A 139 10.10 -4.80 7.65
CA ASP A 139 9.75 -4.27 8.97
C ASP A 139 8.38 -3.59 9.06
N TYR A 140 7.75 -3.32 7.91
CA TYR A 140 6.43 -2.71 7.83
C TYR A 140 5.31 -3.74 7.69
N PHE A 141 5.63 -5.04 7.67
CA PHE A 141 4.66 -6.14 7.49
C PHE A 141 3.77 -5.94 6.25
N ILE A 142 4.32 -5.32 5.20
CA ILE A 142 3.64 -5.21 3.91
C ILE A 142 3.65 -6.59 3.27
N LYS A 143 2.48 -7.04 2.82
CA LYS A 143 2.31 -8.35 2.20
C LYS A 143 1.30 -8.29 1.07
N ARG A 144 1.22 -9.37 0.29
CA ARG A 144 0.12 -9.57 -0.65
C ARG A 144 -1.22 -9.63 0.07
N ALA A 145 -2.20 -8.89 -0.45
CA ALA A 145 -3.58 -8.94 -0.03
C ALA A 145 -4.24 -10.24 -0.53
N VAL A 146 -4.90 -10.95 0.37
CA VAL A 146 -5.69 -12.13 0.01
C VAL A 146 -7.04 -11.66 -0.50
N ILE A 147 -7.19 -11.56 -1.83
CA ILE A 147 -8.48 -11.24 -2.46
C ILE A 147 -9.33 -12.51 -2.43
N ARG A 148 -10.18 -12.66 -1.41
CA ARG A 148 -11.16 -13.75 -1.39
C ARG A 148 -12.24 -13.44 -2.42
N ARG A 149 -12.24 -14.14 -3.55
CA ARG A 149 -13.37 -14.13 -4.50
C ARG A 149 -14.65 -14.48 -3.70
N ARG A 150 -15.58 -13.53 -3.56
CA ARG A 150 -16.93 -13.84 -3.07
C ARG A 150 -17.51 -14.85 -4.07
N ARG A 151 -17.67 -16.12 -3.66
CA ARG A 151 -18.52 -17.05 -4.41
C ARG A 151 -19.88 -16.39 -4.50
N ARG A 152 -20.30 -15.96 -5.70
CA ARG A 152 -21.69 -15.59 -5.94
C ARG A 152 -22.50 -16.82 -5.57
N GLY A 153 -23.32 -16.72 -4.52
CA GLY A 153 -24.23 -17.79 -4.17
C GLY A 153 -25.08 -18.09 -5.38
N ALA A 154 -25.02 -19.31 -5.89
CA ALA A 154 -26.03 -19.81 -6.79
C ALA A 154 -27.34 -19.82 -6.00
N GLN A 155 -28.20 -18.84 -6.25
CA GLN A 155 -29.59 -18.88 -5.81
C GLN A 155 -30.24 -20.06 -6.56
N ARG A 156 -30.68 -21.05 -5.77
CA ARG A 156 -31.60 -22.10 -6.20
C ARG A 156 -33.02 -21.60 -6.04
#